data_AF-A0A171D9K8-F1
#
_entry.id   AF-A0A171D9K8-F1
#
_cell.length_a   1.000
_cell.length_b   1.000
_cell.length_c   1.000
_cell.angle_alpha   90.00
_cell.angle_beta   90.00
_cell.angle_gamma   90.00
#
_symmetry.space_group_name_H-M   'P 1'
#
loop_
_entity.id
_entity.type
_entity.pdbx_description
1 polymer ?
#
loop_
_entity_poly.entity_id
_entity_poly.type
_entity_poly.pdbx_seq_one_letter_code
_entity_poly.pdbx_strand_id
1 'polypeptide(L)'
;MSETMPRDTAADRGTTRRTRRTRRTRRLALASALTAVLGACLVSTAGPAGAAEIPLSQGRPAIASSTERGDLSAAAAVDGKGGTRWASAFSDRQWLQVDLGAPRRIGKVVLDWEHAYATAFTIKVSNGGGRWTTVHTTTAGTGGRQTVNVTGTARYVRLDTTKRSSRYGVSLWEFQVYGDGSAAPVPGATPAAPTPTPRPTAGSTSRPSSSAAPKPSSSAAPKPSSGTTPARLPKGPVPPGAVRVAEFVAECPFTHRRPDDPIVFPGLPGGSHMHSFFGNTSTDAHSDLGSLRKGGTTCSPKTDLSSYWVPTLYDGDTPVEPTGTTFYYLGEGVRDELMDQTRPLPLGLRIVAGNARATQPDETSNARWSCLHAGHVGSSKNFVNCPAGTMLESYLDFPHCWNGKDLDSPDHKSHMSYPVAGACPASHPVIVPKLRQVLRYPVNGDPARFRLASGPGFTMHGDFFNAWPEEEMERRVRDCIRPIVKCGADGTP
;
A
#
# COMPACT_ATOMS: atom_id res chain seq x y z
N MET A 1 -80.28 -6.22 26.99
CA MET A 1 -79.27 -7.27 26.79
C MET A 1 -77.94 -6.69 27.31
N SER A 2 -77.74 -6.40 28.60
CA SER A 2 -77.75 -7.25 29.81
C SER A 2 -77.07 -8.60 29.58
N GLU A 3 -76.13 -9.11 30.39
CA GLU A 3 -75.33 -8.64 31.52
C GLU A 3 -74.51 -9.87 31.97
N THR A 4 -73.53 -9.68 32.86
CA THR A 4 -73.07 -10.64 33.90
C THR A 4 -72.12 -11.81 33.58
N MET A 5 -70.96 -11.74 34.27
CA MET A 5 -70.13 -12.85 34.80
C MET A 5 -70.92 -13.72 35.82
N PRO A 6 -70.29 -14.52 36.72
CA PRO A 6 -69.33 -15.64 36.62
C PRO A 6 -69.93 -16.92 37.29
N ARG A 7 -69.17 -18.02 37.48
CA ARG A 7 -69.43 -18.97 38.58
C ARG A 7 -68.21 -19.79 39.00
N ASP A 8 -67.89 -19.66 40.29
CA ASP A 8 -67.09 -20.55 41.13
C ASP A 8 -67.79 -21.88 41.44
N THR A 9 -67.01 -22.81 42.00
CA THR A 9 -67.27 -23.90 43.01
C THR A 9 -66.85 -25.30 42.55
N ALA A 10 -65.80 -25.90 43.15
CA ALA A 10 -65.77 -26.79 44.34
C ALA A 10 -66.12 -28.26 43.98
N ALA A 11 -65.60 -29.37 44.52
CA ALA A 11 -64.74 -29.74 45.64
C ALA A 11 -64.26 -31.22 45.45
N ASP A 12 -63.06 -31.58 45.92
CA ASP A 12 -62.77 -32.53 47.03
C ASP A 12 -62.67 -34.05 46.71
N ARG A 13 -61.53 -34.66 47.11
CA ARG A 13 -61.46 -35.87 47.96
C ARG A 13 -60.02 -36.31 48.27
N GLY A 14 -59.66 -36.19 49.56
CA GLY A 14 -58.91 -37.16 50.38
C GLY A 14 -57.40 -37.33 50.10
N THR A 15 -56.49 -37.51 51.06
CA THR A 15 -56.64 -37.91 52.47
C THR A 15 -55.30 -37.65 53.19
N THR A 16 -55.35 -37.06 54.39
CA THR A 16 -54.48 -37.23 55.60
C THR A 16 -52.97 -37.48 55.44
N ARG A 17 -52.06 -36.82 56.19
CA ARG A 17 -51.91 -36.97 57.66
C ARG A 17 -50.76 -36.07 58.17
N ARG A 18 -51.03 -35.29 59.24
CA ARG A 18 -50.18 -34.85 60.40
C ARG A 18 -48.67 -34.61 60.16
N THR A 19 -48.01 -33.54 60.66
CA THR A 19 -47.99 -33.02 62.05
C THR A 19 -47.17 -31.71 62.14
N ARG A 20 -47.61 -30.78 63.03
CA ARG A 20 -46.86 -29.90 63.98
C ARG A 20 -45.38 -29.54 63.63
N ARG A 21 -44.86 -28.31 63.77
CA ARG A 21 -45.08 -27.27 64.79
C ARG A 21 -44.16 -26.05 64.48
N THR A 22 -44.67 -24.85 64.73
CA THR A 22 -44.00 -23.64 65.29
C THR A 22 -42.85 -22.89 64.59
N ARG A 23 -43.15 -21.60 64.36
CA ARG A 23 -42.33 -20.39 64.17
C ARG A 23 -41.01 -20.34 64.98
N ARG A 24 -39.95 -19.75 64.41
CA ARG A 24 -39.33 -18.46 64.80
C ARG A 24 -37.95 -18.19 64.15
N THR A 25 -37.86 -17.04 63.45
CA THR A 25 -36.78 -16.03 63.41
C THR A 25 -35.29 -16.44 63.49
N ARG A 26 -34.48 -15.98 62.51
CA ARG A 26 -33.40 -14.95 62.64
C ARG A 26 -32.46 -14.95 61.42
N ARG A 27 -31.80 -13.80 61.25
CA ARG A 27 -31.00 -13.33 60.10
C ARG A 27 -29.58 -13.94 60.05
N LEU A 28 -28.98 -13.78 58.85
CA LEU A 28 -27.56 -13.51 58.53
C LEU A 28 -26.52 -14.66 58.46
N ALA A 29 -25.84 -14.66 57.29
CA ALA A 29 -24.40 -14.77 57.04
C ALA A 29 -23.74 -16.12 56.67
N LEU A 30 -23.15 -16.07 55.46
CA LEU A 30 -21.89 -16.63 54.95
C LEU A 30 -21.68 -18.15 54.74
N ALA A 31 -21.50 -18.45 53.44
CA ALA A 31 -20.40 -19.21 52.80
C ALA A 31 -19.94 -20.55 53.40
N SER A 32 -20.07 -21.63 52.61
CA SER A 32 -18.92 -22.40 52.05
C SER A 32 -19.39 -23.75 51.47
N ALA A 33 -18.58 -24.25 50.53
CA ALA A 33 -18.49 -25.61 49.98
C ALA A 33 -19.30 -25.92 48.71
N LEU A 34 -18.64 -25.64 47.57
CA LEU A 34 -18.89 -26.24 46.26
C LEU A 34 -17.81 -27.32 46.02
N THR A 35 -18.22 -28.59 45.94
CA THR A 35 -17.44 -29.75 45.45
C THR A 35 -18.48 -30.77 44.95
N ALA A 36 -18.38 -31.47 43.83
CA ALA A 36 -17.38 -31.55 42.77
C ALA A 36 -18.05 -32.28 41.58
N VAL A 37 -18.00 -31.72 40.37
CA VAL A 37 -18.09 -32.49 39.11
C VAL A 37 -17.15 -31.82 38.11
N LEU A 38 -15.88 -32.22 38.13
CA LEU A 38 -14.93 -32.05 37.03
C LEU A 38 -14.32 -33.42 36.77
N GLY A 39 -14.56 -33.98 35.58
CA GLY A 39 -14.03 -35.30 35.26
C GLY A 39 -14.43 -35.81 33.90
N ALA A 40 -14.16 -35.03 32.84
CA ALA A 40 -13.81 -35.51 31.49
C ALA A 40 -13.72 -34.30 30.53
N CYS A 41 -12.80 -33.37 30.77
CA CYS A 41 -12.30 -32.55 29.68
C CYS A 41 -11.32 -33.41 28.89
N LEU A 42 -11.64 -33.64 27.62
CA LEU A 42 -10.70 -34.10 26.61
C LEU A 42 -9.41 -33.27 26.74
N VAL A 43 -8.35 -33.90 27.21
CA VAL A 43 -7.00 -33.38 27.01
C VAL A 43 -6.71 -33.58 25.53
N SER A 44 -7.15 -32.65 24.71
CA SER A 44 -6.49 -32.40 23.44
C SER A 44 -5.11 -31.89 23.81
N THR A 45 -4.12 -32.78 23.80
CA THR A 45 -2.74 -32.36 23.67
C THR A 45 -2.65 -31.68 22.32
N ALA A 46 -2.84 -30.35 22.31
CA ALA A 46 -2.34 -29.54 21.22
C ALA A 46 -0.85 -29.86 21.17
N GLY A 47 -0.45 -30.69 20.20
CA GLY A 47 0.96 -30.87 19.88
C GLY A 47 1.57 -29.49 19.71
N PRO A 48 2.86 -29.29 20.03
CA PRO A 48 3.51 -28.02 19.76
C PRO A 48 3.19 -27.66 18.31
N ALA A 49 2.51 -26.53 18.12
CA ALA A 49 2.24 -26.00 16.80
C ALA A 49 3.62 -25.82 16.16
N GLY A 50 3.98 -26.78 15.29
CA GLY A 50 5.26 -26.76 14.60
C GLY A 50 5.31 -25.43 13.87
N ALA A 51 6.21 -24.55 14.31
CA ALA A 51 6.39 -23.25 13.71
C ALA A 51 6.53 -23.45 12.19
N ALA A 52 5.64 -22.80 11.43
CA ALA A 52 5.52 -23.06 10.01
C ALA A 52 6.89 -22.85 9.34
N GLU A 53 7.35 -23.87 8.63
CA GLU A 53 8.57 -23.85 7.84
C GLU A 53 8.52 -22.66 6.88
N ILE A 54 9.48 -21.73 6.93
CA ILE A 54 9.54 -20.58 6.01
C ILE A 54 10.03 -21.08 4.64
N PRO A 55 9.26 -20.94 3.55
CA PRO A 55 9.68 -21.38 2.23
C PRO A 55 10.89 -20.61 1.73
N LEU A 56 11.75 -21.28 0.95
CA LEU A 56 12.91 -20.69 0.29
C LEU A 56 12.55 -19.54 -0.65
N SER A 57 11.33 -19.55 -1.21
CA SER A 57 10.81 -18.50 -2.08
C SER A 57 10.33 -17.26 -1.33
N GLN A 58 10.12 -17.32 0.00
CA GLN A 58 9.51 -16.21 0.73
C GLN A 58 10.39 -14.95 0.68
N GLY A 59 9.80 -13.82 0.27
CA GLY A 59 10.45 -12.53 0.09
C GLY A 59 11.48 -12.50 -1.04
N ARG A 60 11.58 -13.55 -1.86
CA ARG A 60 12.55 -13.62 -2.95
C ARG A 60 12.10 -12.83 -4.18
N PRO A 61 13.04 -12.34 -5.01
CA PRO A 61 12.70 -11.73 -6.28
C PRO A 61 11.89 -12.70 -7.15
N ALA A 62 10.73 -12.26 -7.63
CA ALA A 62 9.90 -13.01 -8.56
C ALA A 62 9.49 -12.16 -9.74
N ILE A 63 9.34 -12.80 -10.90
CA ILE A 63 8.91 -12.21 -12.16
C ILE A 63 7.85 -13.10 -12.80
N ALA A 64 7.03 -12.55 -13.68
CA ALA A 64 6.01 -13.29 -14.41
C ALA A 64 5.93 -12.87 -15.87
N SER A 65 5.32 -13.73 -16.68
CA SER A 65 4.99 -13.46 -18.09
C SER A 65 4.14 -12.21 -18.30
N SER A 66 3.23 -11.96 -17.36
CA SER A 66 2.29 -10.86 -17.41
C SER A 66 1.73 -10.62 -16.01
N THR A 67 0.98 -9.54 -15.89
CA THR A 67 0.28 -9.19 -14.68
C THR A 67 -1.04 -8.56 -15.12
N GLU A 68 -2.16 -9.03 -14.57
CA GLU A 68 -3.51 -8.53 -14.90
C GLU A 68 -3.59 -7.01 -14.71
N ARG A 69 -2.98 -6.52 -13.62
CA ARG A 69 -2.87 -5.11 -13.22
C ARG A 69 -1.79 -4.95 -12.15
N GLY A 70 -1.19 -3.76 -12.04
CA GLY A 70 0.10 -3.54 -11.36
C GLY A 70 0.22 -4.00 -9.89
N ASP A 71 -0.88 -4.09 -9.15
CA ASP A 71 -0.94 -4.59 -7.76
C ASP A 71 -0.83 -6.12 -7.66
N LEU A 72 -1.04 -6.86 -8.76
CA LEU A 72 -1.09 -8.33 -8.81
C LEU A 72 0.19 -8.93 -9.38
N SER A 73 1.35 -8.37 -9.00
CA SER A 73 2.66 -8.75 -9.52
C SER A 73 3.14 -10.12 -9.02
N ALA A 74 4.17 -10.67 -9.65
CA ALA A 74 4.76 -11.96 -9.23
C ALA A 74 5.27 -11.97 -7.78
N ALA A 75 5.70 -10.81 -7.26
CA ALA A 75 6.17 -10.69 -5.88
C ALA A 75 5.07 -10.98 -4.85
N ALA A 76 3.81 -10.70 -5.21
CA ALA A 76 2.65 -10.92 -4.36
C ALA A 76 2.31 -12.41 -4.16
N ALA A 77 2.87 -13.31 -4.98
CA ALA A 77 2.75 -14.75 -4.78
C ALA A 77 3.95 -15.33 -4.04
N VAL A 78 4.90 -14.54 -3.53
CA VAL A 78 6.04 -15.07 -2.78
C VAL A 78 6.32 -14.25 -1.53
N ASP A 79 5.39 -13.42 -1.07
CA ASP A 79 5.63 -12.51 0.05
C ASP A 79 5.18 -13.06 1.41
N GLY A 80 4.60 -14.26 1.43
CA GLY A 80 4.18 -14.97 2.64
C GLY A 80 2.89 -14.41 3.23
N LYS A 81 2.07 -13.73 2.43
CA LYS A 81 0.82 -13.09 2.84
C LYS A 81 -0.35 -13.67 2.07
N GLY A 82 -1.17 -14.48 2.73
CA GLY A 82 -2.36 -15.12 2.11
C GLY A 82 -3.48 -14.18 1.64
N GLY A 83 -3.27 -12.87 1.62
CA GLY A 83 -4.21 -11.86 1.11
C GLY A 83 -3.70 -11.08 -0.09
N THR A 84 -2.48 -11.34 -0.54
CA THR A 84 -1.88 -10.80 -1.77
C THR A 84 -1.74 -11.92 -2.79
N ARG A 85 -1.89 -11.59 -4.07
CA ARG A 85 -1.81 -12.60 -5.14
C ARG A 85 -1.13 -12.06 -6.37
N TRP A 86 -0.38 -12.91 -7.05
CA TRP A 86 -0.09 -12.71 -8.46
C TRP A 86 -1.33 -13.05 -9.29
N ALA A 87 -1.61 -12.29 -10.34
CA ALA A 87 -2.62 -12.63 -11.34
C ALA A 87 -2.10 -12.34 -12.74
N SER A 88 -2.33 -13.25 -13.68
CA SER A 88 -1.92 -13.09 -15.06
C SER A 88 -2.94 -12.31 -15.90
N ALA A 89 -2.52 -11.85 -17.07
CA ALA A 89 -3.43 -11.50 -18.15
C ALA A 89 -4.40 -12.66 -18.49
N PHE A 90 -5.53 -12.33 -19.10
CA PHE A 90 -6.63 -13.27 -19.39
C PHE A 90 -6.37 -14.07 -20.66
N SER A 91 -5.23 -14.76 -20.69
CA SER A 91 -4.77 -15.62 -21.78
C SER A 91 -4.12 -16.87 -21.23
N ASP A 92 -4.10 -17.95 -22.03
CA ASP A 92 -3.30 -19.14 -21.71
C ASP A 92 -1.78 -18.84 -21.80
N ARG A 93 -0.96 -19.83 -21.43
CA ARG A 93 0.52 -19.77 -21.50
C ARG A 93 1.12 -18.65 -20.65
N GLN A 94 0.73 -18.62 -19.38
CA GLN A 94 1.26 -17.68 -18.39
C GLN A 94 2.29 -18.36 -17.53
N TRP A 95 3.32 -17.65 -17.08
CA TRP A 95 4.31 -18.19 -16.17
C TRP A 95 4.64 -17.23 -15.04
N LEU A 96 5.05 -17.79 -13.90
CA LEU A 96 5.64 -17.09 -12.76
C LEU A 96 6.95 -17.79 -12.37
N GLN A 97 7.98 -17.02 -12.06
CA GLN A 97 9.31 -17.49 -11.71
C GLN A 97 9.83 -16.78 -10.46
N VAL A 98 10.49 -17.52 -9.58
CA VAL A 98 11.21 -16.98 -8.41
C VAL A 98 12.71 -17.27 -8.49
N ASP A 99 13.53 -16.30 -8.07
CA ASP A 99 14.99 -16.43 -7.86
C ASP A 99 15.30 -16.69 -6.38
N LEU A 100 15.72 -17.90 -6.04
CA LEU A 100 16.10 -18.29 -4.68
C LEU A 100 17.43 -17.65 -4.22
N GLY A 101 18.11 -16.89 -5.09
CA GLY A 101 19.36 -16.17 -4.84
C GLY A 101 20.63 -17.01 -5.06
N ALA A 102 20.56 -18.31 -4.77
CA ALA A 102 21.64 -19.27 -5.00
C ALA A 102 21.05 -20.66 -5.32
N PRO A 103 21.81 -21.59 -5.94
CA PRO A 103 21.37 -22.97 -6.10
C PRO A 103 21.05 -23.62 -4.75
N ARG A 104 19.81 -24.11 -4.60
CA ARG A 104 19.33 -24.82 -3.40
C ARG A 104 18.71 -26.14 -3.79
N ARG A 105 18.86 -27.17 -2.95
CA ARG A 105 18.07 -28.40 -3.08
C ARG A 105 16.62 -28.08 -2.78
N ILE A 106 15.72 -28.47 -3.68
CA ILE A 106 14.28 -28.32 -3.55
C ILE A 106 13.62 -29.68 -3.35
N GLY A 107 12.59 -29.75 -2.51
CA GLY A 107 11.87 -30.98 -2.17
C GLY A 107 10.36 -30.94 -2.43
N LYS A 108 9.74 -29.75 -2.36
CA LYS A 108 8.32 -29.56 -2.69
C LYS A 108 8.04 -28.13 -3.13
N VAL A 109 7.00 -27.98 -3.93
CA VAL A 109 6.39 -26.70 -4.28
C VAL A 109 4.94 -26.74 -3.84
N VAL A 110 4.49 -25.71 -3.14
CA VAL A 110 3.08 -25.53 -2.77
C VAL A 110 2.52 -24.35 -3.56
N LEU A 111 1.48 -24.63 -4.34
CA LEU A 111 0.71 -23.65 -5.11
C LEU A 111 -0.57 -23.36 -4.33
N ASP A 112 -0.74 -22.12 -3.87
CA ASP A 112 -1.98 -21.67 -3.25
C ASP A 112 -2.74 -20.82 -4.26
N TRP A 113 -3.66 -21.46 -4.99
CA TRP A 113 -4.41 -20.80 -6.05
C TRP A 113 -5.54 -19.94 -5.49
N GLU A 114 -5.82 -18.85 -6.19
CA GLU A 114 -7.11 -18.18 -6.10
C GLU A 114 -8.18 -19.01 -6.86
N HIS A 115 -9.43 -18.56 -6.86
CA HIS A 115 -10.49 -19.15 -7.66
C HIS A 115 -10.12 -19.28 -9.15
N ALA A 116 -9.33 -18.36 -9.71
CA ALA A 116 -8.75 -18.47 -11.05
C ALA A 116 -7.42 -19.25 -11.04
N TYR A 117 -7.42 -20.49 -11.57
CA TYR A 117 -6.27 -21.40 -11.49
C TYR A 117 -5.94 -22.07 -12.83
N ALA A 118 -4.82 -22.80 -12.88
CA ALA A 118 -4.41 -23.57 -14.05
C ALA A 118 -4.85 -25.05 -13.94
N THR A 119 -5.56 -25.55 -14.96
CA THR A 119 -5.84 -26.99 -15.09
C THR A 119 -4.65 -27.73 -15.70
N ALA A 120 -3.85 -27.09 -16.55
CA ALA A 120 -2.60 -27.66 -17.04
C ALA A 120 -1.41 -26.75 -16.75
N PHE A 121 -0.34 -27.31 -16.17
CA PHE A 121 0.89 -26.58 -15.87
C PHE A 121 2.11 -27.50 -15.77
N THR A 122 3.29 -26.89 -15.84
CA THR A 122 4.58 -27.54 -15.56
C THR A 122 5.37 -26.74 -14.52
N ILE A 123 6.17 -27.42 -13.72
CA ILE A 123 7.18 -26.79 -12.86
C ILE A 123 8.54 -27.05 -13.47
N LYS A 124 9.32 -25.98 -13.65
CA LYS A 124 10.66 -26.00 -14.26
C LYS A 124 11.68 -25.40 -13.31
N VAL A 125 12.92 -25.85 -13.45
CA VAL A 125 14.05 -25.39 -12.65
C VAL A 125 15.25 -25.01 -13.52
N SER A 126 16.06 -24.07 -13.02
CA SER A 126 17.30 -23.65 -13.67
C SER A 126 18.35 -23.19 -12.65
N ASN A 127 19.64 -23.32 -13.01
CA ASN A 127 20.76 -22.71 -12.28
C ASN A 127 21.29 -21.43 -12.96
N GLY A 128 20.69 -21.00 -14.08
CA GLY A 128 21.13 -19.86 -14.90
C GLY A 128 21.40 -20.24 -16.36
N GLY A 129 21.81 -19.26 -17.18
CA GLY A 129 22.20 -19.48 -18.59
C GLY A 129 21.06 -19.89 -19.54
N GLY A 130 19.80 -19.62 -19.18
CA GLY A 130 18.63 -19.83 -20.04
C GLY A 130 18.18 -21.29 -20.22
N ARG A 131 18.89 -22.28 -19.66
CA ARG A 131 18.52 -23.69 -19.73
C ARG A 131 17.52 -24.04 -18.62
N TRP A 132 16.42 -24.68 -18.99
CA TRP A 132 15.34 -25.08 -18.07
C TRP A 132 15.10 -26.59 -18.14
N THR A 133 14.94 -27.21 -16.97
CA THR A 133 14.56 -28.62 -16.84
C THR A 133 13.16 -28.72 -16.23
N THR A 134 12.25 -29.44 -16.87
CA THR A 134 10.92 -29.72 -16.31
C THR A 134 11.02 -30.79 -15.23
N VAL A 135 10.52 -30.48 -14.04
CA VAL A 135 10.50 -31.39 -12.87
C VAL A 135 9.10 -31.87 -12.51
N HIS A 136 8.06 -31.25 -13.07
CA HIS A 136 6.68 -31.71 -12.94
C HIS A 136 5.83 -31.26 -14.13
N THR A 137 4.84 -32.08 -14.50
CA THR A 137 3.83 -31.78 -15.53
C THR A 137 2.48 -32.33 -15.09
N THR A 138 1.42 -31.55 -15.26
CA THR A 138 0.04 -32.02 -15.06
C THR A 138 -0.93 -31.34 -16.04
N THR A 139 -2.03 -32.04 -16.35
CA THR A 139 -3.18 -31.51 -17.10
C THR A 139 -4.48 -31.58 -16.29
N ALA A 140 -4.39 -31.94 -15.01
CA ALA A 140 -5.52 -32.14 -14.10
C ALA A 140 -5.33 -31.35 -12.80
N GLY A 141 -4.83 -30.12 -12.89
CA GLY A 141 -4.77 -29.18 -11.76
C GLY A 141 -6.17 -28.90 -11.20
N THR A 142 -6.30 -28.91 -9.87
CA THR A 142 -7.58 -28.83 -9.16
C THR A 142 -7.86 -27.45 -8.58
N GLY A 143 -6.90 -26.52 -8.63
CA GLY A 143 -6.99 -25.25 -7.90
C GLY A 143 -6.83 -25.44 -6.39
N GLY A 144 -7.20 -24.42 -5.60
CA GLY A 144 -6.99 -24.39 -4.15
C GLY A 144 -5.52 -24.54 -3.75
N ARG A 145 -5.25 -25.04 -2.54
CA ARG A 145 -3.89 -25.30 -2.08
C ARG A 145 -3.40 -26.68 -2.53
N GLN A 146 -2.46 -26.73 -3.46
CA GLN A 146 -1.90 -27.95 -4.04
C GLN A 146 -0.41 -28.10 -3.69
N THR A 147 -0.02 -29.29 -3.23
CA THR A 147 1.40 -29.62 -2.97
C THR A 147 1.93 -30.54 -4.07
N VAL A 148 3.05 -30.16 -4.66
CA VAL A 148 3.75 -30.90 -5.72
C VAL A 148 5.14 -31.25 -5.22
N ASN A 149 5.40 -32.55 -5.03
CA ASN A 149 6.73 -33.02 -4.67
C ASN A 149 7.65 -32.96 -5.90
N VAL A 150 8.83 -32.37 -5.73
CA VAL A 150 9.82 -32.21 -6.81
C VAL A 150 11.21 -32.48 -6.25
N THR A 151 12.14 -32.90 -7.09
CA THR A 151 13.53 -33.11 -6.69
C THR A 151 14.46 -32.38 -7.65
N GLY A 152 15.48 -31.72 -7.11
CA GLY A 152 16.47 -31.01 -7.92
C GLY A 152 17.29 -30.00 -7.13
N THR A 153 18.33 -29.47 -7.74
CA THR A 153 19.08 -28.30 -7.24
C THR A 153 18.92 -27.15 -8.23
N ALA A 154 18.39 -26.03 -7.75
CA ALA A 154 18.00 -24.91 -8.61
C ALA A 154 18.21 -23.57 -7.92
N ARG A 155 18.58 -22.55 -8.69
CA ARG A 155 18.48 -21.15 -8.28
C ARG A 155 17.14 -20.54 -8.67
N TYR A 156 16.64 -20.87 -9.86
CA TYR A 156 15.36 -20.38 -10.36
C TYR A 156 14.34 -21.51 -10.41
N VAL A 157 13.13 -21.24 -9.94
CA VAL A 157 11.98 -22.14 -10.04
C VAL A 157 10.86 -21.40 -10.76
N ARG A 158 10.26 -22.03 -11.77
CA ARG A 158 9.23 -21.42 -12.62
C ARG A 158 8.02 -22.35 -12.72
N LEU A 159 6.84 -21.78 -12.56
CA LEU A 159 5.56 -22.38 -12.89
C LEU A 159 5.13 -21.89 -14.28
N ASP A 160 5.00 -22.80 -15.24
CA ASP A 160 4.43 -22.52 -16.57
C ASP A 160 3.02 -23.07 -16.64
N THR A 161 2.02 -22.20 -16.64
CA THR A 161 0.60 -22.54 -16.81
C THR A 161 0.24 -22.57 -18.28
N THR A 162 -0.22 -23.72 -18.78
CA THR A 162 -0.50 -23.93 -20.22
C THR A 162 -1.98 -23.89 -20.54
N LYS A 163 -2.86 -24.15 -19.55
CA LYS A 163 -4.32 -24.04 -19.68
C LYS A 163 -4.97 -23.52 -18.40
N ARG A 164 -5.72 -22.43 -18.51
CA ARG A 164 -6.53 -21.83 -17.42
C ARG A 164 -7.85 -22.58 -17.19
N SER A 165 -8.41 -22.47 -15.98
CA SER A 165 -9.67 -23.14 -15.58
C SER A 165 -10.93 -22.36 -15.97
N SER A 166 -10.81 -21.07 -16.28
CA SER A 166 -11.94 -20.17 -16.52
C SER A 166 -11.66 -19.16 -17.64
N ARG A 167 -12.60 -18.25 -17.91
CA ARG A 167 -12.37 -17.13 -18.86
C ARG A 167 -11.39 -16.07 -18.36
N TYR A 168 -11.02 -16.12 -17.08
CA TYR A 168 -10.02 -15.22 -16.46
C TYR A 168 -8.61 -15.78 -16.61
N GLY A 169 -7.60 -15.05 -16.14
CA GLY A 169 -6.20 -15.51 -16.09
C GLY A 169 -6.00 -16.65 -15.09
N VAL A 170 -4.76 -16.83 -14.66
CA VAL A 170 -4.40 -17.67 -13.51
C VAL A 170 -3.92 -16.78 -12.37
N SER A 171 -4.13 -17.21 -11.13
CA SER A 171 -3.85 -16.39 -9.97
C SER A 171 -3.40 -17.22 -8.78
N LEU A 172 -2.31 -16.81 -8.12
CA LEU A 172 -1.73 -17.47 -6.96
C LEU A 172 -1.67 -16.51 -5.78
N TRP A 173 -2.30 -16.89 -4.68
CA TRP A 173 -2.05 -16.28 -3.38
C TRP A 173 -0.58 -16.52 -2.98
N GLU A 174 -0.09 -17.75 -3.14
CA GLU A 174 1.28 -18.08 -2.77
C GLU A 174 1.91 -19.17 -3.67
N PHE A 175 3.19 -18.99 -3.97
CA PHE A 175 4.08 -19.86 -4.74
C PHE A 175 5.28 -20.21 -3.85
N GLN A 176 5.08 -21.24 -3.04
CA GLN A 176 6.00 -21.58 -1.96
C GLN A 176 6.93 -22.71 -2.41
N VAL A 177 8.23 -22.43 -2.46
CA VAL A 177 9.27 -23.42 -2.77
C VAL A 177 9.96 -23.82 -1.47
N TYR A 178 10.03 -25.11 -1.19
CA TYR A 178 10.66 -25.63 0.03
C TYR A 178 11.81 -26.57 -0.32
N GLY A 179 12.81 -26.60 0.56
CA GLY A 179 13.96 -27.48 0.45
C GLY A 179 14.98 -27.23 1.56
N ASP A 180 16.26 -27.52 1.29
CA ASP A 180 17.30 -27.44 2.33
C ASP A 180 17.47 -25.99 2.80
N GLY A 181 17.30 -25.77 4.11
CA GLY A 181 17.42 -24.47 4.78
C GLY A 181 16.16 -23.62 4.74
N SER A 182 14.99 -24.20 4.47
CA SER A 182 13.74 -23.68 5.02
C SER A 182 13.80 -23.86 6.55
N ALA A 183 13.60 -22.80 7.34
CA ALA A 183 13.71 -22.86 8.80
C ALA A 183 12.42 -22.38 9.47
N ALA A 184 12.14 -22.91 10.67
CA ALA A 184 11.18 -22.31 11.59
C ALA A 184 11.81 -21.07 12.26
N PRO A 185 11.05 -19.98 12.51
CA PRO A 185 11.58 -18.83 13.24
C PRO A 185 12.05 -19.23 14.66
N VAL A 186 13.28 -18.87 15.02
CA VAL A 186 13.78 -18.95 16.41
C VAL A 186 13.60 -17.57 17.06
N PRO A 187 12.91 -17.44 18.21
CA PRO A 187 12.80 -16.17 18.92
C PRO A 187 14.12 -15.83 19.66
N GLY A 188 14.69 -14.66 19.39
CA GLY A 188 15.66 -14.01 20.28
C GLY A 188 17.13 -14.09 19.90
N ALA A 189 17.53 -13.46 18.79
CA ALA A 189 18.93 -13.08 18.59
C ALA A 189 19.02 -11.63 18.05
N THR A 190 19.42 -10.71 18.93
CA THR A 190 19.81 -9.34 18.60
C THR A 190 21.15 -9.36 17.84
N PRO A 191 21.29 -8.73 16.66
CA PRO A 191 22.59 -8.60 16.02
C PRO A 191 23.49 -7.59 16.76
N ALA A 192 24.68 -8.03 17.16
CA ALA A 192 25.71 -7.20 17.78
C ALA A 192 26.31 -6.19 16.77
N ALA A 193 26.61 -4.98 17.25
CA ALA A 193 27.27 -3.92 16.50
C ALA A 193 28.77 -4.19 16.28
N PRO A 194 29.38 -3.78 15.14
CA PRO A 194 30.82 -3.90 14.92
C PRO A 194 31.62 -2.69 15.45
N THR A 195 32.73 -2.99 16.12
CA THR A 195 33.75 -2.09 16.66
C THR A 195 34.62 -1.43 15.55
N PRO A 196 35.13 -0.20 15.72
CA PRO A 196 36.05 0.43 14.77
C PRO A 196 37.54 0.23 15.13
N THR A 197 38.40 0.12 14.11
CA THR A 197 39.88 0.20 14.23
C THR A 197 40.48 0.95 13.01
N PRO A 198 41.73 1.46 13.05
CA PRO A 198 42.02 2.87 12.77
C PRO A 198 42.85 3.14 11.50
N ARG A 199 42.92 4.43 11.17
CA ARG A 199 43.61 5.18 10.10
C ARG A 199 45.13 4.94 9.95
N PRO A 200 45.68 5.23 8.74
CA PRO A 200 46.97 5.92 8.61
C PRO A 200 46.90 7.27 7.83
N THR A 201 47.63 8.26 8.35
CA THR A 201 48.16 9.51 7.73
C THR A 201 49.25 9.18 6.69
N ALA A 202 49.70 9.98 5.71
CA ALA A 202 49.77 11.42 5.38
C ALA A 202 49.82 11.55 3.82
N GLY A 203 49.84 12.69 3.12
CA GLY A 203 50.17 14.07 3.45
C GLY A 203 49.87 15.04 2.27
N SER A 204 50.16 16.31 2.53
CA SER A 204 49.88 17.54 1.77
C SER A 204 50.65 17.67 0.45
N THR A 205 50.07 18.28 -0.59
CA THR A 205 50.56 19.59 -1.14
C THR A 205 49.73 20.17 -2.30
N SER A 206 49.43 21.46 -2.14
CA SER A 206 49.32 22.58 -3.12
C SER A 206 48.24 22.66 -4.22
N ARG A 207 47.59 23.83 -4.21
CA ARG A 207 46.71 24.50 -5.20
C ARG A 207 47.55 25.52 -6.03
N PRO A 208 47.14 25.89 -7.25
CA PRO A 208 46.62 27.26 -7.53
C PRO A 208 45.40 27.22 -8.51
N SER A 209 44.26 27.85 -8.21
CA SER A 209 43.80 29.20 -8.61
C SER A 209 43.52 29.47 -10.11
N SER A 210 42.23 29.75 -10.37
CA SER A 210 41.65 30.88 -11.14
C SER A 210 41.18 30.74 -12.60
N SER A 211 39.90 31.15 -12.78
CA SER A 211 39.25 31.80 -13.95
C SER A 211 39.04 30.94 -15.22
N ALA A 212 38.03 31.08 -16.06
CA ALA A 212 36.94 32.04 -16.24
C ALA A 212 35.80 31.36 -17.05
N ALA A 213 34.59 31.91 -16.98
CA ALA A 213 33.43 31.52 -17.78
C ALA A 213 33.51 32.04 -19.24
N PRO A 214 32.71 31.46 -20.15
CA PRO A 214 31.88 32.30 -21.01
C PRO A 214 30.38 31.93 -20.96
N LYS A 215 29.54 32.97 -21.09
CA LYS A 215 28.06 32.95 -21.23
C LYS A 215 27.66 32.70 -22.71
N PRO A 216 26.36 32.58 -23.08
CA PRO A 216 25.85 31.56 -23.98
C PRO A 216 25.64 32.07 -25.42
N SER A 217 25.85 31.19 -26.40
CA SER A 217 25.43 31.41 -27.78
C SER A 217 24.09 30.70 -28.03
N SER A 218 23.11 31.49 -28.46
CA SER A 218 21.81 31.08 -28.99
C SER A 218 21.96 30.23 -30.26
N SER A 219 21.20 29.14 -30.36
CA SER A 219 20.83 28.57 -31.66
C SER A 219 19.62 27.66 -31.54
N ALA A 220 18.73 27.84 -32.52
CA ALA A 220 17.37 27.34 -32.62
C ALA A 220 17.24 25.80 -32.66
N ALA A 221 16.04 25.34 -32.33
CA ALA A 221 15.62 23.94 -32.34
C ALA A 221 15.61 23.33 -33.75
N PRO A 222 16.13 22.11 -33.95
CA PRO A 222 15.79 21.26 -35.09
C PRO A 222 14.57 20.36 -34.78
N LYS A 223 13.73 20.17 -35.81
CA LYS A 223 12.62 19.19 -35.87
C LYS A 223 13.10 17.74 -35.68
N PRO A 224 12.21 16.78 -35.34
CA PRO A 224 12.57 15.54 -34.68
C PRO A 224 13.16 14.51 -35.64
N SER A 225 14.30 13.94 -35.26
CA SER A 225 14.82 12.69 -35.79
C SER A 225 14.30 11.53 -34.95
N SER A 226 13.71 10.55 -35.62
CA SER A 226 13.41 9.22 -35.11
C SER A 226 14.64 8.57 -34.45
N GLY A 227 14.46 8.01 -33.24
CA GLY A 227 15.37 6.99 -32.69
C GLY A 227 16.40 7.41 -31.62
N THR A 228 16.14 8.44 -30.81
CA THR A 228 17.04 8.77 -29.68
C THR A 228 16.49 8.25 -28.37
N THR A 229 17.23 7.33 -27.72
CA THR A 229 17.06 7.02 -26.29
C THR A 229 16.99 8.34 -25.51
N PRO A 230 15.97 8.60 -24.67
CA PRO A 230 15.87 9.85 -23.92
C PRO A 230 17.19 10.13 -23.18
N ALA A 231 17.70 11.35 -23.31
CA ALA A 231 18.95 11.74 -22.67
C ALA A 231 18.83 11.54 -21.15
N ARG A 232 19.74 10.74 -20.59
CA ARG A 232 19.84 10.44 -19.16
C ARG A 232 20.04 11.73 -18.37
N LEU A 233 19.16 12.05 -17.42
CA LEU A 233 19.30 13.28 -16.62
C LEU A 233 20.39 13.10 -15.54
N PRO A 234 21.00 14.20 -15.07
CA PRO A 234 21.99 14.16 -13.98
C PRO A 234 21.40 13.49 -12.73
N LYS A 235 22.21 12.68 -12.03
CA LYS A 235 21.86 12.09 -10.74
C LYS A 235 22.95 12.37 -9.71
N GLY A 236 22.55 12.56 -8.46
CA GLY A 236 23.46 12.76 -7.33
C GLY A 236 24.27 11.51 -7.01
N PRO A 237 25.36 11.64 -6.23
CA PRO A 237 26.10 10.50 -5.73
C PRO A 237 25.23 9.69 -4.77
N VAL A 238 25.44 8.37 -4.72
CA VAL A 238 24.80 7.48 -3.73
C VAL A 238 25.75 7.36 -2.53
N PRO A 239 25.38 7.83 -1.33
CA PRO A 239 26.23 7.67 -0.15
C PRO A 239 26.39 6.20 0.24
N PRO A 240 27.56 5.80 0.79
CA PRO A 240 27.73 4.47 1.35
C PRO A 240 26.67 4.19 2.43
N GLY A 241 26.00 3.04 2.33
CA GLY A 241 24.96 2.64 3.28
C GLY A 241 23.57 3.24 3.04
N ALA A 242 23.38 4.05 1.99
CA ALA A 242 22.07 4.63 1.66
C ALA A 242 21.01 3.55 1.40
N VAL A 243 19.81 3.76 1.94
CA VAL A 243 18.66 2.87 1.72
C VAL A 243 18.17 3.01 0.28
N ARG A 244 18.08 1.88 -0.44
CA ARG A 244 17.79 1.86 -1.88
C ARG A 244 16.30 1.87 -2.19
N VAL A 245 15.66 3.00 -1.93
CA VAL A 245 14.25 3.26 -2.28
C VAL A 245 14.16 4.66 -2.85
N ALA A 246 13.67 4.85 -4.08
CA ALA A 246 13.50 6.17 -4.67
C ALA A 246 12.37 6.93 -3.95
N GLU A 247 12.72 7.73 -2.94
CA GLU A 247 11.74 8.38 -2.07
C GLU A 247 12.27 9.68 -1.45
N PHE A 248 11.42 10.69 -1.35
CA PHE A 248 11.52 11.72 -0.32
C PHE A 248 10.12 12.06 0.20
N VAL A 249 10.05 12.75 1.34
CA VAL A 249 8.76 13.02 2.00
C VAL A 249 8.57 14.49 2.33
N ALA A 250 7.30 14.89 2.40
CA ALA A 250 6.85 16.07 3.12
C ALA A 250 5.79 15.66 4.16
N GLU A 251 5.99 16.07 5.40
CA GLU A 251 5.02 15.90 6.47
C GLU A 251 4.29 17.21 6.67
N CYS A 252 3.01 17.26 6.34
CA CYS A 252 2.25 18.51 6.31
C CYS A 252 0.99 18.39 7.18
N PRO A 253 1.07 18.77 8.47
CA PRO A 253 -0.08 18.79 9.37
C PRO A 253 -1.27 19.57 8.80
N PHE A 254 -2.46 19.18 9.24
CA PHE A 254 -3.71 19.88 8.94
C PHE A 254 -3.60 21.40 9.19
N THR A 255 -4.21 22.17 8.29
CA THR A 255 -4.24 23.65 8.36
C THR A 255 -5.64 24.13 8.75
N HIS A 256 -6.60 23.98 7.84
CA HIS A 256 -7.98 24.42 8.00
C HIS A 256 -8.93 23.59 7.13
N ARG A 257 -10.24 23.80 7.33
CA ARG A 257 -11.29 23.25 6.49
C ARG A 257 -12.07 24.37 5.81
N ARG A 258 -12.35 24.21 4.52
CA ARG A 258 -13.22 25.11 3.75
C ARG A 258 -13.99 24.32 2.68
N PRO A 259 -15.22 24.73 2.32
CA PRO A 259 -15.96 24.18 1.18
C PRO A 259 -15.46 24.75 -0.17
N ASP A 260 -14.14 24.84 -0.34
CA ASP A 260 -13.50 25.52 -1.46
C ASP A 260 -12.68 24.53 -2.29
N ASP A 261 -12.53 24.79 -3.58
CA ASP A 261 -11.64 24.05 -4.47
C ASP A 261 -11.07 24.98 -5.55
N PRO A 262 -9.84 25.50 -5.41
CA PRO A 262 -9.27 26.43 -6.39
C PRO A 262 -8.86 25.77 -7.71
N ILE A 263 -8.89 24.43 -7.83
CA ILE A 263 -8.63 23.74 -9.10
C ILE A 263 -9.95 23.56 -9.85
N VAL A 264 -10.94 22.93 -9.21
CA VAL A 264 -12.21 22.55 -9.85
C VAL A 264 -13.21 23.69 -9.90
N PHE A 265 -13.22 24.57 -8.89
CA PHE A 265 -14.14 25.72 -8.78
C PHE A 265 -13.39 27.03 -8.51
N PRO A 266 -12.45 27.43 -9.38
CA PRO A 266 -11.63 28.61 -9.17
C PRO A 266 -12.50 29.87 -9.05
N GLY A 267 -12.25 30.66 -8.01
CA GLY A 267 -12.96 31.91 -7.75
C GLY A 267 -14.33 31.75 -7.09
N LEU A 268 -14.73 30.54 -6.70
CA LEU A 268 -16.06 30.26 -6.16
C LEU A 268 -15.99 29.74 -4.70
N PRO A 269 -15.94 30.64 -3.70
CA PRO A 269 -16.03 30.27 -2.29
C PRO A 269 -17.31 29.46 -2.00
N GLY A 270 -17.18 28.34 -1.29
CA GLY A 270 -18.31 27.46 -1.00
C GLY A 270 -18.83 26.65 -2.19
N GLY A 271 -18.14 26.68 -3.33
CA GLY A 271 -18.53 25.94 -4.54
C GLY A 271 -18.35 24.43 -4.45
N SER A 272 -17.59 23.93 -3.47
CA SER A 272 -17.30 22.51 -3.29
C SER A 272 -17.94 21.94 -2.01
N HIS A 273 -17.84 20.62 -1.82
CA HIS A 273 -18.04 20.03 -0.50
C HIS A 273 -16.91 20.45 0.45
N MET A 274 -17.03 20.12 1.74
CA MET A 274 -16.00 20.44 2.71
C MET A 274 -14.68 19.70 2.43
N HIS A 275 -13.60 20.45 2.28
CA HIS A 275 -12.25 19.93 2.18
C HIS A 275 -11.44 20.21 3.44
N SER A 276 -10.58 19.25 3.82
CA SER A 276 -9.49 19.44 4.78
C SER A 276 -8.21 19.75 4.01
N PHE A 277 -7.56 20.88 4.35
CA PHE A 277 -6.36 21.38 3.67
C PHE A 277 -5.08 21.10 4.47
N PHE A 278 -3.99 20.87 3.74
CA PHE A 278 -2.66 20.59 4.26
C PHE A 278 -1.59 21.38 3.50
N GLY A 279 -0.45 21.61 4.18
CA GLY A 279 0.69 22.34 3.63
C GLY A 279 0.47 23.83 3.68
N ASN A 280 0.18 24.45 2.54
CA ASN A 280 -0.06 25.89 2.49
C ASN A 280 -1.20 26.33 3.42
N THR A 281 -0.94 27.31 4.27
CA THR A 281 -1.89 27.76 5.30
C THR A 281 -2.91 28.78 4.80
N SER A 282 -2.80 29.21 3.54
CA SER A 282 -3.64 30.27 2.97
C SER A 282 -4.60 29.80 1.88
N THR A 283 -4.63 28.50 1.58
CA THR A 283 -5.44 27.98 0.47
C THR A 283 -6.93 28.22 0.67
N ASP A 284 -7.57 28.73 -0.37
CA ASP A 284 -9.00 29.03 -0.48
C ASP A 284 -9.43 28.99 -1.96
N ALA A 285 -10.70 29.31 -2.23
CA ALA A 285 -11.22 29.30 -3.60
C ALA A 285 -10.54 30.30 -4.55
N HIS A 286 -9.82 31.30 -4.06
CA HIS A 286 -9.11 32.30 -4.87
C HIS A 286 -7.62 31.98 -5.05
N SER A 287 -7.17 30.84 -4.53
CA SER A 287 -5.75 30.53 -4.50
C SER A 287 -5.19 30.26 -5.89
N ASP A 288 -4.04 30.89 -6.17
CA ASP A 288 -3.24 30.71 -7.36
C ASP A 288 -1.77 30.49 -6.97
N LEU A 289 -0.90 30.25 -7.95
CA LEU A 289 0.52 30.03 -7.67
C LEU A 289 1.16 31.23 -6.95
N GLY A 290 0.72 32.45 -7.25
CA GLY A 290 1.21 33.68 -6.64
C GLY A 290 0.80 33.81 -5.18
N SER A 291 -0.44 33.46 -4.83
CA SER A 291 -0.93 33.45 -3.45
C SER A 291 -0.23 32.36 -2.64
N LEU A 292 -0.12 31.14 -3.18
CA LEU A 292 0.53 30.02 -2.49
C LEU A 292 2.01 30.33 -2.19
N ARG A 293 2.75 30.92 -3.14
CA ARG A 293 4.16 31.30 -2.92
C ARG A 293 4.36 32.41 -1.90
N LYS A 294 3.32 33.18 -1.57
CA LYS A 294 3.33 34.22 -0.52
C LYS A 294 2.79 33.69 0.81
N GLY A 295 2.10 32.54 0.79
CA GLY A 295 1.51 31.91 1.97
C GLY A 295 2.55 31.25 2.88
N GLY A 296 2.11 30.93 4.09
CA GLY A 296 2.87 30.09 5.02
C GLY A 296 2.65 28.60 4.73
N THR A 297 3.40 27.73 5.42
CA THR A 297 3.24 26.27 5.31
C THR A 297 3.39 25.56 6.65
N THR A 298 2.55 24.54 6.88
CA THR A 298 2.74 23.60 7.99
C THR A 298 3.78 22.53 7.66
N CYS A 299 4.16 22.35 6.40
CA CYS A 299 5.05 21.28 5.97
C CYS A 299 6.42 21.27 6.67
N SER A 300 6.93 20.05 6.84
CA SER A 300 8.33 19.72 7.00
C SER A 300 8.74 18.94 5.73
N PRO A 301 9.58 19.49 4.86
CA PRO A 301 10.36 20.73 5.03
C PRO A 301 9.51 22.00 4.88
N LYS A 302 9.98 23.09 5.50
CA LYS A 302 9.34 24.42 5.40
C LYS A 302 9.45 25.08 4.02
N THR A 303 10.25 24.51 3.13
CA THR A 303 10.39 24.96 1.74
C THR A 303 9.23 24.50 0.86
N ASP A 304 8.44 23.51 1.27
CA ASP A 304 7.23 23.11 0.55
C ASP A 304 6.09 24.09 0.81
N LEU A 305 5.79 24.94 -0.17
CA LEU A 305 4.67 25.88 -0.14
C LEU A 305 3.43 25.35 -0.85
N SER A 306 3.44 24.10 -1.30
CA SER A 306 2.34 23.47 -2.02
C SER A 306 1.12 23.31 -1.13
N SER A 307 -0.05 23.19 -1.76
CA SER A 307 -1.27 22.83 -1.05
C SER A 307 -1.76 21.46 -1.48
N TYR A 308 -2.27 20.72 -0.50
CA TYR A 308 -2.90 19.43 -0.68
C TYR A 308 -4.24 19.45 0.03
N TRP A 309 -5.29 18.88 -0.56
CA TRP A 309 -6.57 18.74 0.12
C TRP A 309 -7.32 17.47 -0.26
N VAL A 310 -8.25 17.08 0.61
CA VAL A 310 -9.11 15.89 0.49
C VAL A 310 -10.50 16.22 1.02
N PRO A 311 -11.55 15.46 0.66
CA PRO A 311 -12.85 15.62 1.31
C PRO A 311 -12.72 15.33 2.80
N THR A 312 -13.25 16.22 3.64
CA THR A 312 -13.17 16.07 5.10
C THR A 312 -13.82 14.75 5.53
N LEU A 313 -13.11 13.99 6.38
CA LEU A 313 -13.66 12.82 7.04
C LEU A 313 -14.57 13.23 8.20
N TYR A 314 -15.68 12.55 8.36
CA TYR A 314 -16.60 12.68 9.48
C TYR A 314 -16.79 11.34 10.17
N ASP A 315 -16.93 11.41 11.49
CA ASP A 315 -17.47 10.37 12.36
C ASP A 315 -18.85 10.85 12.85
N GLY A 316 -19.91 10.28 12.27
CA GLY A 316 -21.25 10.85 12.30
C GLY A 316 -21.23 12.24 11.65
N ASP A 317 -21.46 13.27 12.46
CA ASP A 317 -21.40 14.68 12.04
C ASP A 317 -20.19 15.44 12.57
N THR A 318 -19.32 14.76 13.34
CA THR A 318 -18.11 15.37 13.86
C THR A 318 -16.99 15.22 12.83
N PRO A 319 -16.40 16.31 12.34
CA PRO A 319 -15.29 16.20 11.40
C PRO A 319 -14.01 15.75 12.12
N VAL A 320 -13.25 14.88 11.48
CA VAL A 320 -12.08 14.20 12.03
C VAL A 320 -10.85 14.61 11.24
N GLU A 321 -9.88 15.23 11.91
CA GLU A 321 -8.61 15.56 11.29
C GLU A 321 -7.56 14.46 11.47
N PRO A 322 -6.74 14.20 10.44
CA PRO A 322 -5.67 13.24 10.55
C PRO A 322 -4.56 13.76 11.47
N THR A 323 -4.01 12.87 12.29
CA THR A 323 -2.85 13.15 13.17
C THR A 323 -1.53 12.75 12.54
N GLY A 324 -1.55 11.87 11.53
CA GLY A 324 -0.40 11.57 10.67
C GLY A 324 -0.70 11.98 9.23
N THR A 325 0.16 12.82 8.65
CA THR A 325 -0.05 13.43 7.33
C THR A 325 1.26 13.40 6.54
N THR A 326 1.44 12.38 5.71
CA THR A 326 2.68 12.20 4.95
C THR A 326 2.40 12.19 3.46
N PHE A 327 3.12 13.05 2.75
CA PHE A 327 3.14 13.16 1.31
C PHE A 327 4.46 12.58 0.80
N TYR A 328 4.38 11.37 0.27
CA TYR A 328 5.53 10.68 -0.30
C TYR A 328 5.69 11.07 -1.76
N TYR A 329 6.93 11.35 -2.16
CA TYR A 329 7.34 11.49 -3.54
C TYR A 329 8.19 10.28 -3.90
N LEU A 330 7.67 9.42 -4.78
CA LEU A 330 8.17 8.08 -5.01
C LEU A 330 8.61 7.88 -6.47
N GLY A 331 9.62 7.03 -6.67
CA GLY A 331 9.92 6.44 -7.98
C GLY A 331 9.09 5.20 -8.33
N GLU A 332 8.21 4.77 -7.42
CA GLU A 332 7.37 3.57 -7.60
C GLU A 332 6.37 3.72 -8.77
N GLY A 333 6.23 2.67 -9.57
CA GLY A 333 5.29 2.61 -10.69
C GLY A 333 5.97 2.69 -12.06
N VAL A 334 7.25 3.07 -12.08
CA VAL A 334 8.12 3.08 -13.27
C VAL A 334 9.31 2.15 -13.04
N ARG A 335 9.81 1.50 -14.09
CA ARG A 335 10.97 0.59 -14.01
C ARG A 335 12.24 1.36 -13.64
N ASP A 336 13.11 0.74 -12.84
CA ASP A 336 14.37 1.34 -12.36
C ASP A 336 15.27 1.90 -13.48
N GLU A 337 15.29 1.25 -14.65
CA GLU A 337 16.08 1.68 -15.81
C GLU A 337 15.60 3.02 -16.43
N LEU A 338 14.37 3.43 -16.12
CA LEU A 338 13.79 4.71 -16.54
C LEU A 338 13.88 5.77 -15.44
N MET A 339 14.33 5.42 -14.23
CA MET A 339 14.30 6.30 -13.07
C MET A 339 15.12 7.57 -13.27
N ASP A 340 16.24 7.47 -14.00
CA ASP A 340 17.10 8.60 -14.34
C ASP A 340 16.53 9.54 -15.41
N GLN A 341 15.35 9.25 -15.95
CA GLN A 341 14.59 10.13 -16.84
C GLN A 341 13.58 10.98 -16.07
N THR A 342 13.40 10.73 -14.76
CA THR A 342 12.44 11.45 -13.91
C THR A 342 12.76 12.94 -13.85
N ARG A 343 11.79 13.76 -14.23
CA ARG A 343 11.85 15.23 -14.19
C ARG A 343 11.21 15.75 -12.90
N PRO A 344 11.60 16.95 -12.43
CA PRO A 344 10.92 17.60 -11.32
C PRO A 344 9.46 17.86 -11.66
N LEU A 345 8.58 17.82 -10.65
CA LEU A 345 7.20 18.28 -10.82
C LEU A 345 7.21 19.76 -11.23
N PRO A 346 6.60 20.13 -12.38
CA PRO A 346 6.55 21.52 -12.82
C PRO A 346 5.88 22.43 -11.79
N LEU A 347 6.48 23.60 -11.54
CA LEU A 347 5.87 24.61 -10.68
C LEU A 347 4.48 25.00 -11.21
N GLY A 348 3.50 25.01 -10.33
CA GLY A 348 2.12 25.33 -10.68
C GLY A 348 1.30 24.18 -11.29
N LEU A 349 1.86 22.96 -11.38
CA LEU A 349 1.10 21.77 -11.75
C LEU A 349 -0.06 21.53 -10.76
N ARG A 350 -1.25 21.26 -11.28
CA ARG A 350 -2.48 20.97 -10.54
C ARG A 350 -2.93 19.56 -10.85
N ILE A 351 -3.19 18.72 -9.84
CA ILE A 351 -3.59 17.33 -10.08
C ILE A 351 -4.78 16.98 -9.20
N VAL A 352 -5.84 16.41 -9.80
CA VAL A 352 -6.97 15.81 -9.08
C VAL A 352 -6.93 14.29 -9.23
N ALA A 353 -6.61 13.56 -8.15
CA ALA A 353 -6.58 12.10 -8.12
C ALA A 353 -7.85 11.51 -7.48
N GLY A 354 -8.21 10.27 -7.82
CA GLY A 354 -9.44 9.63 -7.33
C GLY A 354 -10.71 10.10 -8.03
N ASN A 355 -11.87 9.82 -7.42
CA ASN A 355 -13.18 10.10 -8.02
C ASN A 355 -14.23 10.49 -6.97
N ALA A 356 -14.51 11.79 -6.87
CA ALA A 356 -15.54 12.34 -5.99
C ALA A 356 -16.96 11.87 -6.33
N ARG A 357 -17.20 11.36 -7.55
CA ARG A 357 -18.52 10.94 -8.06
C ARG A 357 -18.67 9.42 -8.15
N ALA A 358 -17.71 8.66 -7.61
CA ALA A 358 -17.82 7.21 -7.58
C ALA A 358 -19.11 6.79 -6.86
N THR A 359 -19.86 5.88 -7.47
CA THR A 359 -21.09 5.31 -6.92
C THR A 359 -20.87 3.90 -6.38
N GLN A 360 -19.77 3.25 -6.78
CA GLN A 360 -19.35 1.94 -6.29
C GLN A 360 -17.82 1.88 -6.06
N PRO A 361 -17.33 0.94 -5.21
CA PRO A 361 -15.92 0.85 -4.85
C PRO A 361 -14.92 0.70 -6.01
N ASP A 362 -15.32 0.07 -7.10
CA ASP A 362 -14.43 -0.25 -8.23
C ASP A 362 -14.44 0.81 -9.34
N GLU A 363 -15.26 1.86 -9.23
CA GLU A 363 -15.53 2.78 -10.36
C GLU A 363 -14.43 3.76 -10.67
N THR A 364 -13.50 4.00 -9.74
CA THR A 364 -12.16 4.60 -9.92
C THR A 364 -11.74 5.21 -8.59
N SER A 365 -11.06 4.45 -7.75
CA SER A 365 -10.21 5.09 -6.75
C SER A 365 -8.85 4.41 -6.74
N ASN A 366 -7.81 5.19 -6.99
CA ASN A 366 -6.44 4.85 -6.60
C ASN A 366 -6.23 5.11 -5.10
N ALA A 367 -7.34 5.19 -4.37
CA ALA A 367 -7.39 5.25 -2.94
C ALA A 367 -7.52 3.83 -2.36
N ARG A 368 -7.09 3.68 -1.11
CA ARG A 368 -7.43 2.54 -0.27
C ARG A 368 -7.47 2.95 1.19
N TRP A 369 -8.29 2.27 1.96
CA TRP A 369 -8.41 2.38 3.40
C TRP A 369 -7.84 1.14 4.05
N SER A 370 -7.06 1.32 5.10
CA SER A 370 -6.53 0.25 5.96
C SER A 370 -6.47 0.71 7.40
N CYS A 371 -5.91 -0.12 8.29
CA CYS A 371 -5.76 0.21 9.69
C CYS A 371 -4.27 0.19 10.05
N LEU A 372 -3.75 1.33 10.52
CA LEU A 372 -2.37 1.45 10.95
C LEU A 372 -2.10 0.53 12.15
N HIS A 373 -0.94 -0.14 12.14
CA HIS A 373 -0.52 -1.11 13.17
C HIS A 373 -1.45 -2.33 13.32
N ALA A 374 -2.38 -2.53 12.38
CA ALA A 374 -3.28 -3.69 12.36
C ALA A 374 -2.95 -4.57 11.15
N GLY A 375 -1.83 -5.30 11.23
CA GLY A 375 -1.28 -6.13 10.14
C GLY A 375 -2.17 -7.27 9.62
N HIS A 376 -3.42 -7.35 10.07
CA HIS A 376 -4.41 -8.35 9.71
C HIS A 376 -5.68 -7.79 9.05
N VAL A 377 -5.85 -6.45 8.98
CA VAL A 377 -7.01 -5.85 8.29
C VAL A 377 -6.64 -5.63 6.82
N GLY A 378 -7.29 -6.39 5.93
CA GLY A 378 -7.15 -6.20 4.49
C GLY A 378 -7.57 -4.79 4.09
N SER A 379 -6.80 -4.16 3.20
CA SER A 379 -7.17 -2.85 2.69
C SER A 379 -8.41 -2.93 1.79
N SER A 380 -9.24 -1.90 1.81
CA SER A 380 -10.45 -1.83 1.00
C SER A 380 -10.53 -0.52 0.22
N LYS A 381 -11.35 -0.50 -0.84
CA LYS A 381 -11.72 0.72 -1.56
C LYS A 381 -12.72 1.58 -0.79
N ASN A 382 -13.36 1.01 0.24
CA ASN A 382 -14.21 1.72 1.18
C ASN A 382 -13.63 1.63 2.60
N PHE A 383 -14.23 2.33 3.58
CA PHE A 383 -13.81 2.26 4.98
C PHE A 383 -13.74 0.83 5.49
N VAL A 384 -12.78 0.60 6.40
CA VAL A 384 -12.54 -0.71 7.02
C VAL A 384 -12.83 -0.62 8.52
N ASN A 385 -13.25 -1.75 9.11
CA ASN A 385 -13.41 -1.84 10.56
C ASN A 385 -12.05 -1.97 11.23
N CYS A 386 -11.58 -0.90 11.86
CA CYS A 386 -10.29 -0.87 12.52
C CYS A 386 -10.38 -1.34 13.98
N PRO A 387 -9.48 -2.23 14.45
CA PRO A 387 -9.45 -2.63 15.86
C PRO A 387 -9.23 -1.46 16.82
N ALA A 388 -9.72 -1.60 18.05
CA ALA A 388 -9.46 -0.62 19.11
C ALA A 388 -7.94 -0.41 19.30
N GLY A 389 -7.53 0.85 19.50
CA GLY A 389 -6.12 1.23 19.63
C GLY A 389 -5.37 1.39 18.31
N THR A 390 -6.03 1.13 17.17
CA THR A 390 -5.49 1.38 15.83
C THR A 390 -6.10 2.64 15.23
N MET A 391 -5.60 3.07 14.07
CA MET A 391 -6.06 4.26 13.35
C MET A 391 -6.52 3.87 11.95
N LEU A 392 -7.63 4.45 11.50
CA LEU A 392 -8.02 4.43 10.10
C LEU A 392 -6.96 5.17 9.27
N GLU A 393 -6.49 4.54 8.19
CA GLU A 393 -5.44 5.06 7.34
C GLU A 393 -5.90 5.09 5.88
N SER A 394 -5.80 6.24 5.21
CA SER A 394 -6.06 6.37 3.78
C SER A 394 -4.75 6.49 3.01
N TYR A 395 -4.68 5.83 1.87
CA TYR A 395 -3.65 6.02 0.86
C TYR A 395 -4.31 6.53 -0.41
N LEU A 396 -3.69 7.48 -1.09
CA LEU A 396 -4.11 7.95 -2.41
C LEU A 396 -2.88 8.14 -3.31
N ASP A 397 -2.83 7.39 -4.41
CA ASP A 397 -1.79 7.52 -5.43
C ASP A 397 -2.21 8.50 -6.53
N PHE A 398 -1.40 9.52 -6.77
CA PHE A 398 -1.57 10.47 -7.87
C PHE A 398 -0.93 9.93 -9.17
N PRO A 399 -1.44 10.33 -10.34
CA PRO A 399 -0.79 10.02 -11.61
C PRO A 399 0.58 10.72 -11.69
N HIS A 400 1.53 10.12 -12.42
CA HIS A 400 2.92 10.58 -12.46
C HIS A 400 3.60 10.43 -13.82
N CYS A 401 2.78 10.31 -14.85
CA CYS A 401 3.15 10.51 -16.24
C CYS A 401 2.50 11.80 -16.73
N TRP A 402 3.31 12.82 -16.99
CA TRP A 402 2.87 14.13 -17.45
C TRP A 402 2.95 14.21 -18.98
N ASN A 403 2.01 14.92 -19.60
CA ASN A 403 2.01 15.16 -21.05
C ASN A 403 3.17 16.05 -21.54
N GLY A 404 3.92 16.65 -20.60
CA GLY A 404 5.10 17.47 -20.90
C GLY A 404 4.77 18.91 -21.27
N LYS A 405 3.50 19.31 -21.19
CA LYS A 405 3.03 20.62 -21.67
C LYS A 405 2.11 21.33 -20.68
N ASP A 406 1.02 20.68 -20.26
CA ASP A 406 -0.08 21.38 -19.61
C ASP A 406 0.02 21.27 -18.08
N LEU A 407 0.03 22.39 -17.37
CA LEU A 407 0.04 22.41 -15.89
C LEU A 407 -1.32 22.08 -15.28
N ASP A 408 -2.36 22.12 -16.09
CA ASP A 408 -3.73 21.72 -15.78
C ASP A 408 -4.48 21.51 -17.10
N SER A 409 -5.47 20.61 -17.11
CA SER A 409 -6.34 20.36 -18.25
C SER A 409 -7.77 20.84 -17.95
N PRO A 410 -8.64 21.06 -18.95
CA PRO A 410 -10.02 21.50 -18.67
C PRO A 410 -10.85 20.56 -17.77
N ASP A 411 -10.48 19.28 -17.71
CA ASP A 411 -11.07 18.27 -16.83
C ASP A 411 -10.24 18.01 -15.55
N HIS A 412 -9.16 18.76 -15.36
CA HIS A 412 -8.19 18.69 -14.27
C HIS A 412 -7.49 17.34 -14.06
N LYS A 413 -7.61 16.43 -15.05
CA LYS A 413 -7.15 15.04 -14.97
C LYS A 413 -6.34 14.61 -16.19
N SER A 414 -6.81 14.89 -17.41
CA SER A 414 -6.27 14.33 -18.65
C SER A 414 -4.86 14.80 -19.06
N HIS A 415 -4.28 15.80 -18.40
CA HIS A 415 -2.87 16.17 -18.59
C HIS A 415 -1.89 15.24 -17.85
N MET A 416 -2.41 14.37 -16.98
CA MET A 416 -1.68 13.35 -16.25
C MET A 416 -2.22 11.95 -16.55
N SER A 417 -1.34 10.95 -16.48
CA SER A 417 -1.68 9.54 -16.60
C SER A 417 -0.93 8.71 -15.55
N TYR A 418 -1.46 7.53 -15.27
CA TYR A 418 -0.71 6.50 -14.58
C TYR A 418 0.19 5.75 -15.59
N PRO A 419 1.36 5.23 -15.16
CA PRO A 419 2.16 4.34 -15.98
C PRO A 419 1.40 3.07 -16.35
N VAL A 420 1.74 2.53 -17.51
CA VAL A 420 1.26 1.22 -17.98
C VAL A 420 2.48 0.33 -18.16
N ALA A 421 2.46 -0.86 -17.56
CA ALA A 421 3.57 -1.81 -17.61
C ALA A 421 4.93 -1.21 -17.17
N GLY A 422 4.92 -0.33 -16.17
CA GLY A 422 6.14 0.26 -15.61
C GLY A 422 6.76 1.37 -16.47
N ALA A 423 6.03 1.94 -17.43
CA ALA A 423 6.48 3.05 -18.24
C ALA A 423 5.34 4.04 -18.49
N CYS A 424 5.71 5.30 -18.73
CA CYS A 424 4.73 6.28 -19.13
C CYS A 424 4.24 6.06 -20.57
N PRO A 425 2.93 6.20 -20.85
CA PRO A 425 2.42 6.05 -22.19
C PRO A 425 2.94 7.16 -23.10
N ALA A 426 2.95 6.92 -24.42
CA ALA A 426 3.43 7.89 -25.40
C ALA A 426 2.67 9.23 -25.37
N SER A 427 1.40 9.21 -24.93
CA SER A 427 0.60 10.43 -24.70
C SER A 427 1.07 11.27 -23.51
N HIS A 428 1.80 10.65 -22.56
CA HIS A 428 2.26 11.27 -21.33
C HIS A 428 3.74 10.97 -21.06
N PRO A 429 4.67 11.35 -21.96
CA PRO A 429 6.01 10.78 -21.98
C PRO A 429 6.92 11.24 -20.84
N VAL A 430 6.52 12.23 -20.04
CA VAL A 430 7.37 12.81 -18.99
C VAL A 430 7.11 12.14 -17.66
N ILE A 431 8.10 11.38 -17.16
CA ILE A 431 8.08 10.80 -15.83
C ILE A 431 8.31 11.92 -14.80
N VAL A 432 7.42 12.03 -13.82
CA VAL A 432 7.59 12.88 -12.62
C VAL A 432 7.52 12.01 -11.35
N PRO A 433 7.99 12.46 -10.18
CA PRO A 433 7.80 11.72 -8.94
C PRO A 433 6.32 11.43 -8.68
N LYS A 434 6.02 10.20 -8.27
CA LYS A 434 4.67 9.84 -7.83
C LYS A 434 4.39 10.43 -6.46
N LEU A 435 3.41 11.33 -6.39
CA LEU A 435 2.85 11.77 -5.13
C LEU A 435 1.91 10.67 -4.58
N ARG A 436 2.20 10.21 -3.37
CA ARG A 436 1.31 9.36 -2.58
C ARG A 436 0.97 10.07 -1.28
N GLN A 437 -0.31 10.33 -1.08
CA GLN A 437 -0.81 10.88 0.17
C GLN A 437 -1.16 9.73 1.12
N VAL A 438 -0.68 9.82 2.36
CA VAL A 438 -1.03 8.91 3.45
C VAL A 438 -1.53 9.73 4.64
N LEU A 439 -2.81 9.53 5.00
CA LEU A 439 -3.46 10.22 6.11
C LEU A 439 -3.89 9.20 7.16
N ARG A 440 -3.60 9.48 8.43
CA ARG A 440 -3.91 8.63 9.58
C ARG A 440 -4.87 9.36 10.50
N TYR A 441 -6.08 8.84 10.60
CA TYR A 441 -7.17 9.41 11.39
C TYR A 441 -7.25 8.70 12.74
N PRO A 442 -7.38 9.43 13.85
CA PRO A 442 -7.45 8.85 15.20
C PRO A 442 -8.82 8.23 15.51
N VAL A 443 -9.37 7.47 14.56
CA VAL A 443 -10.66 6.77 14.66
C VAL A 443 -10.50 5.29 14.34
N ASN A 444 -11.38 4.48 14.92
CA ASN A 444 -11.46 3.04 14.73
C ASN A 444 -12.88 2.54 15.02
N GLY A 445 -13.10 1.23 14.87
CA GLY A 445 -14.39 0.59 15.05
C GLY A 445 -15.26 0.59 13.80
N ASP A 446 -16.58 0.58 14.01
CA ASP A 446 -17.59 0.37 12.97
C ASP A 446 -17.49 1.40 11.84
N PRO A 447 -17.21 0.98 10.58
CA PRO A 447 -17.08 1.88 9.44
C PRO A 447 -18.40 2.55 9.04
N ALA A 448 -19.57 2.06 9.47
CA ALA A 448 -20.87 2.64 9.12
C ALA A 448 -21.05 4.09 9.64
N ARG A 449 -20.27 4.49 10.65
CA ARG A 449 -20.26 5.85 11.19
C ARG A 449 -19.42 6.82 10.37
N PHE A 450 -18.55 6.33 9.49
CA PHE A 450 -17.63 7.17 8.75
C PHE A 450 -18.21 7.60 7.40
N ARG A 451 -17.99 8.87 7.05
CA ARG A 451 -18.27 9.41 5.72
C ARG A 451 -17.24 10.46 5.34
N LEU A 452 -16.95 10.57 4.06
CA LEU A 452 -16.30 11.75 3.50
C LEU A 452 -17.35 12.82 3.24
N ALA A 453 -16.94 14.07 3.11
CA ALA A 453 -17.79 15.16 2.63
C ALA A 453 -18.40 14.86 1.25
N SER A 454 -17.70 14.05 0.43
CA SER A 454 -18.14 13.56 -0.87
C SER A 454 -18.98 12.28 -0.82
N GLY A 455 -19.20 11.67 0.35
CA GLY A 455 -19.98 10.44 0.51
C GLY A 455 -19.17 9.26 1.07
N PRO A 456 -19.42 8.02 0.62
CA PRO A 456 -18.70 6.84 1.11
C PRO A 456 -17.19 6.90 0.87
N GLY A 457 -16.40 6.05 1.53
CA GLY A 457 -14.94 6.05 1.45
C GLY A 457 -14.37 5.81 0.04
N PHE A 458 -15.13 5.20 -0.87
CA PHE A 458 -14.72 5.05 -2.27
C PHE A 458 -14.81 6.33 -3.10
N THR A 459 -15.44 7.38 -2.58
CA THR A 459 -15.44 8.74 -3.17
C THR A 459 -14.15 9.52 -2.86
N MET A 460 -13.18 8.88 -2.18
CA MET A 460 -11.89 9.48 -1.87
C MET A 460 -11.23 10.01 -3.15
N HIS A 461 -10.87 11.28 -3.06
CA HIS A 461 -10.09 12.02 -4.02
C HIS A 461 -9.16 12.94 -3.26
N GLY A 462 -8.20 13.48 -3.98
CA GLY A 462 -7.28 14.43 -3.41
C GLY A 462 -6.67 15.28 -4.50
N ASP A 463 -6.31 16.47 -4.07
CA ASP A 463 -5.97 17.56 -4.93
C ASP A 463 -4.61 18.09 -4.51
N PHE A 464 -3.81 18.42 -5.51
CA PHE A 464 -2.44 18.89 -5.31
C PHE A 464 -2.20 20.10 -6.20
N PHE A 465 -1.78 21.21 -5.59
CA PHE A 465 -1.32 22.39 -6.30
C PHE A 465 0.15 22.66 -5.95
N ASN A 466 1.03 22.33 -6.90
CA ASN A 466 2.47 22.38 -6.69
C ASN A 466 2.98 23.82 -6.57
N ALA A 467 3.58 24.14 -5.43
CA ALA A 467 4.32 25.38 -5.21
C ALA A 467 5.70 25.14 -4.58
N TRP A 468 6.26 23.93 -4.72
CA TRP A 468 7.67 23.68 -4.42
C TRP A 468 8.59 24.60 -5.23
N PRO A 469 9.61 25.22 -4.63
CA PRO A 469 10.64 25.90 -5.39
C PRO A 469 11.29 24.95 -6.40
N GLU A 470 11.44 25.39 -7.65
CA GLU A 470 11.91 24.53 -8.76
C GLU A 470 13.28 23.91 -8.47
N GLU A 471 14.21 24.70 -7.92
CA GLU A 471 15.55 24.24 -7.56
C GLU A 471 15.54 23.20 -6.43
N GLU A 472 14.60 23.33 -5.48
CA GLU A 472 14.43 22.39 -4.37
C GLU A 472 13.87 21.06 -4.88
N MET A 473 12.83 21.11 -5.72
CA MET A 473 12.23 19.92 -6.34
C MET A 473 13.26 19.21 -7.23
N GLU A 474 13.99 19.93 -8.08
CA GLU A 474 15.06 19.34 -8.91
C GLU A 474 16.16 18.72 -8.04
N ARG A 475 16.58 19.38 -6.95
CA ARG A 475 17.57 18.80 -6.02
C ARG A 475 17.09 17.45 -5.50
N ARG A 476 15.87 17.37 -4.97
CA ARG A 476 15.30 16.13 -4.41
C ARG A 476 15.14 15.04 -5.46
N VAL A 477 14.68 15.39 -6.66
CA VAL A 477 14.60 14.41 -7.75
C VAL A 477 15.99 13.90 -8.16
N ARG A 478 16.97 14.79 -8.28
CA ARG A 478 18.35 14.46 -8.63
C ARG A 478 19.04 13.60 -7.56
N ASP A 479 18.81 13.88 -6.28
CA ASP A 479 19.58 13.29 -5.18
C ASP A 479 18.88 12.10 -4.50
N CYS A 480 17.56 11.98 -4.64
CA CYS A 480 16.76 10.92 -4.02
C CYS A 480 16.12 9.98 -5.06
N ILE A 481 15.41 10.54 -6.06
CA ILE A 481 14.62 9.73 -6.99
C ILE A 481 15.50 9.06 -8.06
N ARG A 482 16.22 9.83 -8.88
CA ARG A 482 17.08 9.32 -9.97
C ARG A 482 18.16 8.31 -9.50
N PRO A 483 18.80 8.46 -8.31
CA PRO A 483 19.78 7.48 -7.83
C PRO A 483 19.15 6.30 -7.05
N ILE A 484 17.82 6.31 -6.84
CA ILE A 484 17.08 5.31 -6.06
C ILE A 484 17.59 5.28 -4.62
N VAL A 485 17.35 6.38 -3.91
CA VAL A 485 17.83 6.65 -2.55
C VAL A 485 16.71 7.25 -1.71
N LYS A 486 16.54 6.72 -0.50
CA LYS A 486 15.50 7.17 0.42
C LYS A 486 16.02 8.40 1.16
N CYS A 487 15.36 9.52 0.96
CA CYS A 487 15.69 10.76 1.66
C CYS A 487 14.69 11.07 2.76
N GLY A 488 15.18 11.70 3.83
CA GLY A 488 14.35 12.29 4.88
C GLY A 488 13.61 13.55 4.42
N ALA A 489 12.88 14.18 5.35
CA ALA A 489 12.17 15.45 5.09
C ALA A 489 13.14 16.59 4.71
N ASP A 490 14.36 16.59 5.23
CA ASP A 490 15.42 17.52 4.83
C ASP A 490 15.95 17.31 3.39
N GLY A 491 15.52 16.23 2.74
CA GLY A 491 15.90 15.88 1.38
C GLY A 491 17.31 15.31 1.29
N THR A 492 17.84 14.77 2.38
CA THR A 492 19.16 14.13 2.42
C THR A 492 19.06 12.59 2.47
N PRO A 493 19.92 11.87 1.72
CA PRO A 493 20.02 10.40 1.67
C PRO A 493 20.26 9.62 2.96
#